data_AF-K1UHL6-F1
#
_entry.id   AF-K1UHL6-F1
#
_cell.length_a   1.000
_cell.length_b   1.000
_cell.length_c   1.000
_cell.angle_alpha   90.00
_cell.angle_beta   90.00
_cell.angle_gamma   90.00
#
_symmetry.space_group_name_H-M   'P 1'
#
loop_
_entity.id
_entity.type
_entity.pdbx_description
1 polymer ?
#
loop_
_entity_poly.entity_id
_entity_poly.type
_entity_poly.pdbx_seq_one_letter_code
_entity_poly.pdbx_strand_id
1 'polypeptide(L)'
;TLYSLSVAFYMPTIALSNSVAYSVLEGAGMDTVKSFPPIRVWGTVGFICSMLVCDAAGFQTTCMQFIQCAVLGLALGFYAMTLPSCPVSRSAERKSLVEALGLRAFTLFKQKKMALFFIFSMLLGVSLQITNGFANPFITSFRDIPEYASTFGANHANALISLSQVSETLCILLIPFCLKRFGIKNVMLMAMFAWVLR
;
A
#
# COMPACT_ATOMS: atom_id res chain seq x y z
N THR A 1 7.28 -22.00 -1.73
CA THR A 1 7.49 -22.06 -0.26
C THR A 1 8.30 -20.88 0.26
N LEU A 2 9.46 -20.53 -0.33
CA LEU A 2 10.27 -19.37 0.11
C LEU A 2 9.57 -18.01 -0.11
N TYR A 3 8.82 -17.85 -1.19
CA TYR A 3 8.06 -16.62 -1.47
C TYR A 3 7.02 -16.31 -0.38
N SER A 4 6.26 -17.32 0.06
CA SER A 4 5.22 -17.17 1.10
C SER A 4 5.81 -16.72 2.43
N LEU A 5 6.99 -17.22 2.80
CA LEU A 5 7.74 -16.77 3.98
C LEU A 5 8.18 -15.32 3.84
N SER A 6 8.75 -14.94 2.70
CA SER A 6 9.14 -13.55 2.43
C SER A 6 7.96 -12.58 2.55
N VAL A 7 6.81 -12.93 1.98
CA VAL A 7 5.60 -12.10 2.04
C VAL A 7 5.06 -12.01 3.47
N ALA A 8 5.13 -13.10 4.25
CA ALA A 8 4.69 -13.12 5.64
C ALA A 8 5.50 -12.17 6.53
N PHE A 9 6.79 -11.98 6.26
CA PHE A 9 7.61 -10.99 6.97
C PHE A 9 7.45 -9.57 6.40
N TYR A 10 7.21 -9.43 5.09
CA TYR A 10 7.05 -8.12 4.46
C TYR A 10 5.72 -7.44 4.80
N MET A 11 4.59 -8.13 4.76
CA MET A 11 3.28 -7.51 4.98
C MET A 11 3.13 -6.80 6.34
N PRO A 12 3.60 -7.37 7.46
CA PRO A 12 3.61 -6.69 8.76
C PRO A 12 4.48 -5.42 8.78
N THR A 13 5.53 -5.33 7.97
CA THR A 13 6.39 -4.14 7.94
C THR A 13 5.68 -2.90 7.42
N ILE A 14 4.73 -3.06 6.48
CA ILE A 14 3.90 -1.95 5.98
C ILE A 14 3.01 -1.41 7.11
N ALA A 15 2.33 -2.31 7.83
CA ALA A 15 1.50 -1.94 8.96
C ALA A 15 2.33 -1.27 10.07
N LEU A 16 3.50 -1.82 10.38
CA LEU A 16 4.41 -1.28 11.37
C LEU A 16 4.95 0.10 10.97
N SER A 17 5.36 0.29 9.72
CA SER A 17 5.86 1.56 9.20
C SER A 17 4.79 2.66 9.32
N ASN A 18 3.54 2.34 8.97
CA ASN A 18 2.42 3.26 9.14
C ASN A 18 2.18 3.60 10.61
N SER A 19 2.22 2.61 11.52
CA SER A 19 2.08 2.85 12.95
C SER A 19 3.19 3.74 13.51
N VAL A 20 4.45 3.51 13.12
CA VAL A 20 5.60 4.35 13.52
C VAL A 20 5.43 5.77 13.00
N ALA A 21 5.03 5.94 11.73
CA ALA A 21 4.77 7.26 11.16
C ALA A 21 3.68 8.01 11.93
N TYR A 22 2.58 7.34 12.31
CA TYR A 22 1.54 7.95 13.15
C TYR A 22 2.04 8.30 14.55
N SER A 23 2.80 7.43 15.21
CA SER A 23 3.35 7.73 16.54
C SER A 23 4.33 8.91 16.54
N VAL A 24 5.12 9.07 15.47
CA VAL A 24 6.02 10.23 15.30
C VAL A 24 5.22 11.51 15.08
N LEU A 25 4.20 11.47 14.23
CA LEU A 25 3.35 12.63 13.96
C LEU A 25 2.55 13.07 15.20
N GLU A 26 2.01 12.13 15.97
CA GLU A 26 1.34 12.42 17.24
C GLU A 26 2.31 12.96 18.28
N GLY A 27 3.52 12.39 18.39
CA GLY A 27 4.57 12.87 19.29
C GLY A 27 5.07 14.28 18.97
N ALA A 28 4.99 14.69 17.70
CA ALA A 28 5.32 16.04 17.24
C ALA A 28 4.14 17.03 17.35
N GLY A 29 2.97 16.61 17.85
CA GLY A 29 1.77 17.44 17.98
C GLY A 29 1.12 17.79 16.63
N MET A 30 1.42 17.04 15.57
CA MET A 30 0.89 17.28 14.22
C MET A 30 -0.44 16.52 14.01
N ASP A 31 -1.34 17.14 13.24
CA ASP A 31 -2.59 16.49 12.83
C ASP A 31 -2.29 15.35 11.85
N THR A 32 -2.39 14.11 12.33
CA THR A 32 -2.12 12.89 11.56
C THR A 32 -2.99 12.79 10.32
N VAL A 33 -4.24 13.26 10.38
CA VAL A 33 -5.20 13.20 9.27
C VAL A 33 -4.80 14.14 8.13
N LYS A 34 -4.14 15.25 8.44
CA LYS A 34 -3.66 16.21 7.42
C LYS A 34 -2.24 15.94 6.95
N SER A 35 -1.39 15.42 7.82
CA SER A 35 0.05 15.29 7.58
C SER A 35 0.42 13.96 6.95
N PHE A 36 -0.36 12.90 7.20
CA PHE A 36 -0.10 11.57 6.65
C PHE A 36 -0.35 11.45 5.14
N PRO A 37 -1.41 12.03 4.53
CA PRO A 37 -1.66 11.87 3.09
C PRO A 37 -0.51 12.39 2.20
N PRO A 38 0.09 13.58 2.43
CA PRO A 38 1.27 14.02 1.69
C PRO A 38 2.49 13.10 1.83
N ILE A 39 2.72 12.54 3.03
CA ILE A 39 3.82 11.57 3.26
C ILE A 39 3.59 10.31 2.44
N ARG A 40 2.34 9.81 2.38
CA ARG A 40 1.98 8.64 1.59
C ARG A 40 2.19 8.86 0.09
N VAL A 41 1.90 10.07 -0.41
CA VAL A 41 2.14 10.45 -1.81
C VAL A 41 3.61 10.29 -2.18
N TRP A 42 4.54 10.72 -1.33
CA TRP A 42 5.98 10.50 -1.55
C TRP A 42 6.35 9.02 -1.60
N GLY A 43 5.69 8.18 -0.82
CA GLY A 43 5.82 6.72 -0.92
C GLY A 43 5.42 6.20 -2.30
N THR A 44 4.30 6.65 -2.85
CA THR A 44 3.84 6.24 -4.18
C THR A 44 4.73 6.79 -5.31
N VAL A 45 5.27 8.00 -5.16
CA VAL A 45 6.29 8.54 -6.09
C VAL A 45 7.52 7.62 -6.11
N GLY A 46 8.01 7.19 -4.95
CA GLY A 46 9.10 6.21 -4.86
C GLY A 46 8.78 4.87 -5.54
N PHE A 47 7.53 4.40 -5.42
CA PHE A 47 7.05 3.21 -6.10
C PHE A 47 7.05 3.37 -7.63
N ILE A 48 6.53 4.49 -8.15
CA ILE A 48 6.51 4.81 -9.58
C ILE A 48 7.94 4.90 -10.13
N CYS A 49 8.83 5.62 -9.46
CA CYS A 49 10.23 5.72 -9.85
C CYS A 49 10.90 4.33 -9.90
N SER A 50 10.64 3.48 -8.90
CA SER A 50 11.18 2.12 -8.86
C SER A 50 10.65 1.24 -10.00
N MET A 51 9.35 1.35 -10.33
CA MET A 51 8.74 0.65 -11.46
C MET A 51 9.34 1.11 -12.80
N LEU A 52 9.50 2.42 -13.02
CA LEU A 52 10.07 2.97 -14.24
C LEU A 52 11.54 2.58 -14.41
N VAL A 53 12.33 2.58 -13.34
CA VAL A 53 13.73 2.11 -13.37
C VAL A 53 13.79 0.62 -13.70
N CYS A 54 12.92 -0.20 -13.11
CA CYS A 54 12.85 -1.64 -13.39
C CYS A 54 12.43 -1.92 -14.84
N ASP A 55 11.49 -1.12 -15.37
CA ASP A 55 11.02 -1.15 -16.75
C ASP A 55 12.12 -0.75 -17.75
N ALA A 56 12.78 0.39 -17.52
CA ALA A 56 13.88 0.89 -18.36
C ALA A 56 15.10 -0.04 -18.37
N ALA A 57 15.36 -0.74 -17.26
CA ALA A 57 16.42 -1.72 -17.15
C ALA A 57 16.06 -3.11 -17.74
N GLY A 58 14.80 -3.32 -18.15
CA GLY A 58 14.32 -4.60 -18.68
C GLY A 58 14.30 -5.73 -17.63
N PHE A 59 14.30 -5.40 -16.34
CA PHE A 59 14.41 -6.38 -15.25
C PHE A 59 13.09 -7.09 -14.93
N GLN A 60 11.98 -6.67 -15.56
CA GLN A 60 10.63 -7.16 -15.31
C GLN A 60 10.48 -8.69 -15.30
N THR A 61 11.12 -9.37 -16.26
CA THR A 61 10.99 -10.83 -16.45
C THR A 61 12.14 -11.63 -15.86
N THR A 62 13.15 -10.95 -15.30
CA THR A 62 14.41 -11.58 -14.88
C THR A 62 14.56 -11.54 -13.36
N CYS A 63 15.39 -12.43 -12.79
CA CYS A 63 15.73 -12.44 -11.37
C CYS A 63 16.35 -11.12 -10.86
N MET A 64 16.81 -10.25 -11.77
CA MET A 64 17.37 -8.93 -11.46
C MET A 64 16.39 -8.02 -10.70
N GLN A 65 15.08 -8.20 -10.83
CA GLN A 65 14.09 -7.46 -10.05
C GLN A 65 14.25 -7.68 -8.53
N PHE A 66 14.59 -8.91 -8.12
CA PHE A 66 14.78 -9.23 -6.70
C PHE A 66 16.06 -8.61 -6.15
N ILE A 67 17.11 -8.52 -6.98
CA ILE A 67 18.36 -7.86 -6.62
C ILE A 67 18.16 -6.36 -6.46
N GLN A 68 17.41 -5.71 -7.37
CA GLN A 68 17.05 -4.29 -7.24
C GLN A 68 16.30 -4.02 -5.94
N CYS A 69 15.29 -4.85 -5.61
CA CYS A 69 14.57 -4.75 -4.34
C CYS A 69 15.49 -4.95 -3.12
N ALA A 70 16.42 -5.90 -3.18
CA ALA A 70 17.37 -6.15 -2.10
C ALA A 70 18.32 -4.97 -1.86
N VAL A 71 18.85 -4.36 -2.93
CA VAL A 71 19.72 -3.19 -2.85
C VAL A 71 18.98 -1.99 -2.24
N LEU A 72 17.77 -1.70 -2.73
CA LEU A 72 16.94 -0.62 -2.18
C LEU A 72 16.56 -0.88 -0.71
N GLY A 73 16.22 -2.13 -0.37
CA GLY A 73 15.89 -2.53 0.99
C GLY A 73 17.07 -2.40 1.95
N LEU A 74 18.28 -2.77 1.52
CA LEU A 74 19.50 -2.58 2.32
C LEU A 74 19.82 -1.09 2.52
N ALA A 75 19.71 -0.27 1.47
CA ALA A 75 19.91 1.17 1.57
C ALA A 75 18.93 1.82 2.55
N LEU A 76 17.64 1.45 2.47
CA LEU A 76 16.62 1.87 3.43
C LEU A 76 16.90 1.36 4.85
N GLY A 77 17.41 0.14 5.00
CA GLY A 77 17.81 -0.43 6.28
C GLY A 77 18.94 0.36 6.94
N PHE A 78 19.98 0.72 6.19
CA PHE A 78 21.06 1.60 6.67
C PHE A 78 20.53 2.99 7.04
N TYR A 79 19.65 3.56 6.22
CA TYR A 79 19.01 4.84 6.53
C TYR A 79 18.16 4.77 7.81
N ALA A 80 17.42 3.68 8.03
CA ALA A 80 16.63 3.46 9.24
C ALA A 80 17.47 3.49 10.52
N MET A 81 18.74 3.06 10.47
CA MET A 81 19.66 3.14 11.60
C MET A 81 20.10 4.57 11.93
N THR A 82 19.98 5.50 10.99
CA THR A 82 20.31 6.93 11.19
C THR A 82 19.13 7.77 11.67
N LEU A 83 17.91 7.22 11.68
CA LEU A 83 16.72 7.95 12.13
C LEU A 83 16.73 8.13 13.66
N PRO A 84 16.28 9.32 14.15
CA PRO A 84 16.23 9.60 15.58
C PRO A 84 15.29 8.63 16.30
N SER A 85 15.66 8.31 17.55
CA SER A 85 14.95 7.34 18.38
C SER A 85 13.47 7.72 18.52
N CYS A 86 12.60 7.00 17.83
CA CYS A 86 11.17 7.08 18.07
C CYS A 86 10.89 6.46 19.45
N PRO A 87 10.30 7.20 20.41
CA PRO A 87 9.99 6.65 21.72
C PRO A 87 8.99 5.52 21.54
N VAL A 88 9.47 4.29 21.72
CA VAL A 88 8.60 3.12 21.80
C VAL A 88 7.77 3.30 23.05
N SER A 89 6.44 3.31 22.95
CA SER A 89 5.56 3.26 24.11
C SER A 89 5.78 1.93 24.83
N ARG A 90 6.77 1.90 25.73
CA ARG A 90 6.98 0.82 26.68
C ARG A 90 5.82 0.89 27.66
N SER A 91 4.67 0.33 27.30
CA SER A 91 3.77 -0.13 28.34
C SER A 91 4.52 -1.23 29.09
N ALA A 92 4.87 -0.95 30.34
CA ALA A 92 5.61 -1.83 31.23
C ALA A 92 4.77 -3.05 31.70
N GLU A 93 3.61 -3.28 31.10
CA GLU A 93 2.81 -4.48 31.34
C GLU A 93 3.33 -5.65 30.52
N ARG A 94 3.49 -6.80 31.17
CA ARG A 94 3.69 -8.08 30.51
C ARG A 94 2.53 -8.31 29.55
N LYS A 95 2.72 -8.00 28.27
CA LYS A 95 1.74 -8.32 27.22
C LYS A 95 1.43 -9.81 27.34
N SER A 96 0.20 -10.13 27.69
CA SER A 96 -0.28 -11.51 27.74
C SER A 96 -0.05 -12.15 26.37
N LEU A 97 0.22 -13.46 26.29
CA LEU A 97 0.33 -14.17 25.00
C LEU A 97 -0.90 -13.93 24.10
N VAL A 98 -2.06 -13.67 24.70
CA VAL A 98 -3.32 -13.30 24.04
C VAL A 98 -3.26 -11.91 23.40
N GLU A 99 -2.53 -10.97 23.99
CA GLU A 99 -2.31 -9.63 23.44
C GLU A 99 -1.17 -9.62 22.43
N ALA A 100 -0.10 -10.40 22.65
CA ALA A 100 1.02 -10.54 21.74
C ALA A 100 0.61 -11.21 20.41
N LEU A 101 -0.26 -12.22 20.47
CA LEU A 101 -0.85 -12.87 19.29
C LEU A 101 -2.05 -12.10 18.72
N GLY A 102 -2.43 -10.96 19.31
CA GLY A 102 -3.53 -10.13 18.81
C GLY A 102 -4.91 -10.78 18.92
N LEU A 103 -5.09 -11.86 19.70
CA LEU A 103 -6.40 -12.51 19.87
C LEU A 103 -7.45 -11.57 20.46
N ARG A 104 -7.03 -10.52 21.17
CA ARG A 104 -7.92 -9.44 21.63
C ARG A 104 -8.59 -8.70 20.47
N ALA A 105 -8.02 -8.68 19.27
CA ALA A 105 -8.65 -8.11 18.08
C ALA A 105 -9.92 -8.87 17.66
N PHE A 106 -10.04 -10.17 17.95
CA PHE A 106 -11.28 -10.91 17.67
C PHE A 106 -12.47 -10.45 18.52
N THR A 107 -12.21 -9.80 19.66
CA THR A 107 -13.28 -9.21 20.48
C THR A 107 -13.95 -8.02 19.78
N LEU A 108 -13.28 -7.35 18.82
CA LEU A 108 -13.91 -6.30 18.01
C LEU A 108 -15.04 -6.86 17.13
N PHE A 109 -14.98 -8.13 16.72
CA PHE A 109 -16.06 -8.77 15.97
C PHE A 109 -17.34 -8.97 16.77
N LYS A 110 -17.29 -8.85 18.10
CA LYS A 110 -18.49 -8.86 18.96
C LYS A 110 -19.42 -7.69 18.63
N GLN A 111 -18.89 -6.59 18.10
CA GLN A 111 -19.68 -5.47 17.63
C GLN A 111 -20.13 -5.73 16.18
N LYS A 112 -21.44 -5.94 15.98
CA LYS A 112 -22.02 -6.25 14.65
C LYS A 112 -21.63 -5.24 13.57
N LYS A 113 -21.57 -3.95 13.91
CA LYS A 113 -21.15 -2.88 12.98
C LYS A 113 -19.69 -3.02 12.55
N MET A 114 -18.81 -3.38 13.48
CA MET A 114 -17.38 -3.56 13.21
C MET A 114 -17.12 -4.83 12.40
N ALA A 115 -17.81 -5.92 12.72
CA ALA A 115 -17.74 -7.17 11.97
C ALA A 115 -18.21 -6.98 10.50
N LEU A 116 -19.34 -6.29 10.31
CA LEU A 116 -19.85 -5.99 8.96
C LEU A 116 -18.85 -5.14 8.18
N PHE A 117 -18.34 -4.07 8.78
CA PHE A 117 -17.31 -3.22 8.19
C PHE A 117 -16.06 -4.04 7.81
N PHE A 118 -15.61 -4.92 8.69
CA PHE A 118 -14.43 -5.75 8.45
C PHE A 118 -14.62 -6.70 7.26
N ILE A 119 -15.76 -7.41 7.19
CA ILE A 119 -16.07 -8.31 6.08
C ILE A 119 -16.12 -7.54 4.75
N PHE A 120 -16.79 -6.38 4.72
CA PHE A 120 -16.79 -5.53 3.54
C PHE A 120 -15.38 -5.06 3.16
N SER A 121 -14.60 -4.57 4.12
CA SER A 121 -13.22 -4.12 3.86
C SER A 121 -12.33 -5.27 3.37
N MET A 122 -12.55 -6.50 3.85
CA MET A 122 -11.84 -7.68 3.39
C MET A 122 -12.21 -8.01 1.95
N LEU A 123 -13.50 -8.01 1.59
CA LEU A 123 -13.95 -8.23 0.21
C LEU A 123 -13.42 -7.16 -0.75
N LEU A 124 -13.47 -5.89 -0.34
CA LEU A 124 -12.86 -4.78 -1.08
C LEU A 124 -11.35 -4.99 -1.28
N GLY A 125 -10.65 -5.42 -0.22
CA GLY A 125 -9.22 -5.72 -0.29
C GLY A 125 -8.90 -6.86 -1.25
N VAL A 126 -9.70 -7.93 -1.26
CA VAL A 126 -9.54 -9.05 -2.19
C VAL A 126 -9.69 -8.57 -3.64
N SER A 127 -10.74 -7.79 -3.95
CA SER A 127 -10.96 -7.25 -5.29
C SER A 127 -9.79 -6.36 -5.76
N LEU A 128 -9.27 -5.51 -4.86
CA LEU A 128 -8.13 -4.66 -5.16
C LEU A 128 -6.86 -5.47 -5.44
N GLN A 129 -6.61 -6.51 -4.63
CA GLN A 129 -5.45 -7.39 -4.81
C GLN A 129 -5.53 -8.24 -6.07
N ILE A 130 -6.73 -8.69 -6.47
CA ILE A 130 -6.93 -9.39 -7.74
C ILE A 130 -6.59 -8.44 -8.89
N THR A 131 -7.11 -7.20 -8.87
CA THR A 131 -6.81 -6.23 -9.92
C THR A 131 -5.32 -5.95 -9.99
N ASN A 132 -4.67 -5.70 -8.85
CA ASN A 132 -3.23 -5.42 -8.81
C ASN A 132 -2.37 -6.64 -9.22
N GLY A 133 -2.77 -7.85 -8.84
CA GLY A 133 -2.04 -9.08 -9.15
C GLY A 133 -2.22 -9.55 -10.60
N PHE A 134 -3.40 -9.34 -11.19
CA PHE A 134 -3.74 -9.82 -12.53
C PHE A 134 -3.67 -8.75 -13.62
N ALA A 135 -3.58 -7.45 -13.30
CA ALA A 135 -3.46 -6.40 -14.30
C ALA A 135 -2.21 -6.55 -15.17
N ASN A 136 -1.06 -6.86 -14.56
CA ASN A 136 0.22 -7.01 -15.26
C ASN A 136 0.20 -8.17 -16.29
N PRO A 137 -0.17 -9.41 -15.90
CA PRO A 137 -0.32 -10.50 -16.86
C PRO A 137 -1.44 -10.27 -17.86
N PHE A 138 -2.57 -9.66 -17.47
CA PHE A 138 -3.67 -9.34 -18.40
C PHE A 138 -3.22 -8.41 -19.53
N ILE A 139 -2.49 -7.33 -19.20
CA ILE A 139 -1.95 -6.39 -20.20
C ILE A 139 -0.88 -7.09 -21.06
N THR A 140 -0.02 -7.90 -20.44
CA THR A 140 1.03 -8.63 -21.15
C THR A 140 0.46 -9.68 -22.11
N SER A 141 -0.68 -10.30 -21.82
CA SER A 141 -1.35 -11.25 -22.72
C SER A 141 -1.85 -10.63 -24.03
N PHE A 142 -2.05 -9.31 -24.10
CA PHE A 142 -2.35 -8.64 -25.38
C PHE A 142 -1.15 -8.60 -26.33
N ARG A 143 0.07 -8.88 -25.82
CA ARG A 143 1.28 -9.04 -26.64
C ARG A 143 1.23 -10.29 -27.52
N ASP A 144 0.46 -11.30 -27.12
CA ASP A 144 0.31 -12.57 -27.87
C ASP A 144 -0.63 -12.43 -29.08
N ILE A 145 -1.32 -11.29 -29.22
CA ILE A 145 -2.15 -10.97 -30.38
C ILE A 145 -1.30 -10.19 -31.39
N PRO A 146 -1.07 -10.71 -32.61
CA PRO A 146 -0.15 -10.12 -33.59
C PRO A 146 -0.52 -8.68 -34.01
N GLU A 147 -1.79 -8.28 -33.89
CA GLU A 147 -2.26 -6.91 -34.14
C GLU A 147 -1.88 -5.90 -33.05
N TYR A 148 -1.64 -6.35 -31.82
CA TYR A 148 -1.30 -5.50 -30.65
C TYR A 148 0.13 -5.72 -30.12
N ALA A 149 0.88 -6.66 -30.71
CA ALA A 149 2.26 -6.99 -30.35
C ALA A 149 3.24 -5.79 -30.47
N SER A 150 2.92 -4.80 -31.31
CA SER A 150 3.71 -3.58 -31.51
C SER A 150 3.22 -2.38 -30.68
N THR A 151 2.11 -2.50 -29.94
CA THR A 151 1.54 -1.37 -29.21
C THR A 151 2.32 -1.09 -27.92
N PHE A 152 2.58 0.19 -27.65
CA PHE A 152 3.32 0.65 -26.46
C PHE A 152 2.78 0.03 -25.16
N GLY A 153 1.46 -0.13 -25.06
CA GLY A 153 0.79 -0.66 -23.87
C GLY A 153 1.01 -2.15 -23.60
N ALA A 154 1.20 -2.97 -24.64
CA ALA A 154 1.46 -4.40 -24.48
C ALA A 154 2.92 -4.71 -24.11
N ASN A 155 3.86 -3.83 -24.50
CA ASN A 155 5.28 -3.99 -24.21
C ASN A 155 5.74 -3.31 -22.90
N HIS A 156 4.97 -2.34 -22.37
CA HIS A 156 5.30 -1.59 -21.15
C HIS A 156 4.18 -1.70 -20.12
N ALA A 157 3.84 -2.93 -19.71
CA ALA A 157 2.78 -3.19 -18.73
C ALA A 157 3.02 -2.45 -17.39
N ASN A 158 4.28 -2.32 -16.94
CA ASN A 158 4.61 -1.51 -15.77
C ASN A 158 4.37 -0.01 -15.97
N ALA A 159 4.54 0.53 -17.18
CA ALA A 159 4.20 1.92 -17.45
C ALA A 159 2.68 2.16 -17.34
N LEU A 160 1.85 1.24 -17.83
CA LEU A 160 0.39 1.33 -17.63
C LEU A 160 -0.01 1.19 -16.17
N ILE A 161 0.65 0.32 -15.40
CA ILE A 161 0.37 0.19 -13.97
C ILE A 161 0.85 1.42 -13.21
N SER A 162 1.96 2.03 -13.63
CA SER A 162 2.43 3.30 -13.06
C SER A 162 1.38 4.40 -13.23
N LEU A 163 0.63 4.42 -14.35
CA LEU A 163 -0.48 5.34 -14.56
C LEU A 163 -1.61 5.14 -13.53
N SER A 164 -1.94 3.89 -13.20
CA SER A 164 -2.89 3.56 -12.13
C SER A 164 -2.43 4.11 -10.77
N GLN A 165 -1.14 3.95 -10.45
CA GLN A 165 -0.53 4.46 -9.22
C GLN A 165 -0.46 5.99 -9.19
N VAL A 166 -0.24 6.65 -10.33
CA VAL A 166 -0.34 8.11 -10.46
C VAL A 166 -1.77 8.57 -10.16
N SER A 167 -2.78 7.90 -10.71
CA SER A 167 -4.19 8.20 -10.41
C SER A 167 -4.52 7.97 -8.93
N GLU A 168 -4.01 6.91 -8.31
CA GLU A 168 -4.20 6.66 -6.88
C GLU A 168 -3.55 7.75 -6.02
N THR A 169 -2.34 8.17 -6.38
CA THR A 169 -1.60 9.26 -5.72
C THR A 169 -2.38 10.56 -5.76
N LEU A 170 -2.91 10.93 -6.92
CA LEU A 170 -3.74 12.11 -7.10
C LEU A 170 -5.00 12.00 -6.22
N CYS A 171 -5.69 10.86 -6.26
CA CYS A 171 -6.85 10.62 -5.41
C CYS A 171 -6.52 10.80 -3.92
N ILE A 172 -5.40 10.25 -3.42
CA ILE A 172 -4.97 10.40 -2.03
C ILE A 172 -4.69 11.87 -1.68
N LEU A 173 -4.03 12.61 -2.58
CA LEU A 173 -3.76 14.03 -2.39
C LEU A 173 -5.04 14.88 -2.38
N LEU A 174 -6.08 14.46 -3.11
CA LEU A 174 -7.40 15.07 -3.09
C LEU A 174 -8.22 14.73 -1.83
N ILE A 175 -7.92 13.65 -1.09
CA ILE A 175 -8.64 13.27 0.14
C ILE A 175 -8.74 14.43 1.15
N PRO A 176 -7.65 15.09 1.60
CA PRO A 176 -7.75 16.17 2.58
C PRO A 176 -8.58 17.36 2.07
N PHE A 177 -8.52 17.66 0.76
CA PHE A 177 -9.32 18.71 0.14
C PHE A 177 -10.81 18.35 0.11
N CYS A 178 -11.14 17.13 -0.33
CA CYS A 178 -12.49 16.62 -0.38
C CYS A 178 -13.11 16.45 1.01
N LEU A 179 -12.34 15.96 2.00
CA LEU A 179 -12.80 15.83 3.38
C LEU A 179 -13.05 17.20 4.04
N LYS A 180 -12.21 18.21 3.76
CA LYS A 180 -12.41 19.58 4.25
C LYS A 180 -13.65 20.25 3.64
N ARG A 181 -13.96 19.96 2.37
CA ARG A 181 -15.06 20.62 1.63
C ARG A 181 -16.41 19.89 1.74
N PHE A 182 -16.41 18.57 1.70
CA PHE A 182 -17.63 17.74 1.64
C PHE A 182 -17.93 16.97 2.94
N GLY A 183 -16.97 16.87 3.87
CA GLY A 183 -17.11 16.11 5.10
C GLY A 183 -17.00 14.59 4.89
N ILE A 184 -16.59 13.86 5.95
CA ILE A 184 -16.33 12.41 5.91
C ILE A 184 -17.51 11.60 5.35
N LYS A 185 -18.73 11.95 5.73
CA LYS A 185 -19.94 11.20 5.34
C LYS A 185 -20.21 11.23 3.83
N ASN A 186 -20.06 12.38 3.19
CA ASN A 186 -20.33 12.53 1.75
C ASN A 186 -19.21 11.91 0.91
N VAL A 187 -17.95 12.03 1.34
CA VAL A 187 -16.82 11.40 0.66
C VAL A 187 -16.93 9.87 0.71
N MET A 188 -17.31 9.30 1.86
CA MET A 188 -17.56 7.85 1.95
C MET A 188 -18.67 7.38 1.01
N LEU A 189 -19.80 8.09 0.94
CA LEU A 189 -20.90 7.75 0.04
C LEU A 189 -20.46 7.81 -1.43
N MET A 190 -19.74 8.88 -1.82
CA MET A 190 -19.24 9.04 -3.18
C MET A 190 -18.25 7.93 -3.56
N ALA A 191 -17.37 7.52 -2.63
CA ALA A 191 -16.46 6.40 -2.83
C ALA A 191 -17.21 5.06 -3.01
N MET A 192 -18.26 4.82 -2.21
CA MET A 192 -19.09 3.62 -2.35
C MET A 192 -19.83 3.60 -3.70
N PHE A 193 -20.38 4.73 -4.15
CA PHE A 193 -21.03 4.85 -5.46
C PHE A 193 -20.04 4.66 -6.62
N ALA A 194 -18.88 5.30 -6.56
CA ALA A 194 -17.83 5.13 -7.56
C ALA A 194 -17.35 3.68 -7.65
N TRP A 195 -17.35 2.95 -6.52
CA TRP A 195 -17.01 1.54 -6.50
C TRP A 195 -18.09 0.65 -7.13
N VAL A 196 -19.39 0.95 -6.93
CA VAL A 196 -20.48 0.19 -7.58
C VAL A 196 -20.49 0.38 -9.10
N LEU A 197 -19.99 1.52 -9.60
CA LEU A 197 -19.93 1.83 -11.03
C LEU A 197 -18.67 1.28 -11.73
N ARG A 198 -17.68 0.80 -10.97
CA ARG A 198 -16.39 0.30 -11.47
C ARG A 198 -16.45 -1.18 -11.78
#